data_AF-A0A0F3RVE2-F1
#
_entry.id   AF-A0A0F3RVE2-F1
#
_cell.length_a   1.000
_cell.length_b   1.000
_cell.length_c   1.000
_cell.angle_alpha   90.00
_cell.angle_beta   90.00
_cell.angle_gamma   90.00
#
_symmetry.space_group_name_H-M   'P 1'
#
loop_
_entity.id
_entity.type
_entity.pdbx_description
1 polymer ?
#
loop_
_entity_poly.entity_id
_entity_poly.type
_entity_poly.pdbx_seq_one_letter_code
_entity_poly.pdbx_strand_id
1 'polypeptide(L)'
;MPQHTTGEILVTLRREIFRDNWDMLAEDLVVYQLPLWFYQHLERSTDHAFTPKYDRIFTELFDLDPGMLSQLLVAPDPVAVLDALKDRVFTEAHWRLRRMRLPWPDQDNVAQRLARTSPARYPYGGLLRCVRLTMPGTTVSDMSLILHLPELVYWQVELGQLPANGDVLDLLFRAYGTNDLRPLLAATDLPERVKAHADQLPELSFNFT
;
A
#
# COMPACT_ATOMS: atom_id res chain seq x y z
N MET A 1 24.62 -5.69 -31.57
CA MET A 1 23.45 -4.86 -31.24
C MET A 1 23.87 -3.85 -30.18
N PRO A 2 23.33 -2.63 -30.14
CA PRO A 2 23.58 -1.73 -29.02
C PRO A 2 23.13 -2.43 -27.74
N GLN A 3 23.98 -2.43 -26.73
CA GLN A 3 23.71 -3.06 -25.44
C GLN A 3 23.74 -1.95 -24.40
N HIS A 4 22.57 -1.66 -23.83
CA HIS A 4 22.46 -0.69 -22.76
C HIS A 4 23.11 -1.25 -21.49
N THR A 5 23.63 -0.36 -20.68
CA THR A 5 24.08 -0.70 -19.33
C THR A 5 22.88 -0.80 -18.40
N THR A 6 23.01 -1.58 -17.35
CA THR A 6 22.06 -1.63 -16.24
C THR A 6 21.83 -0.24 -15.66
N GLY A 7 22.88 0.59 -15.56
CA GLY A 7 22.76 1.98 -15.12
C GLY A 7 21.85 2.83 -16.03
N GLU A 8 22.05 2.75 -17.35
CA GLU A 8 21.20 3.44 -18.33
C GLU A 8 19.73 2.99 -18.25
N ILE A 9 19.49 1.69 -18.07
CA ILE A 9 18.13 1.16 -17.92
C ILE A 9 17.48 1.63 -16.62
N LEU A 10 18.21 1.64 -15.50
CA LEU A 10 17.69 2.17 -14.23
C LEU A 10 17.34 3.65 -14.33
N VAL A 11 18.20 4.47 -14.94
CA VAL A 11 17.93 5.90 -15.19
C VAL A 11 16.67 6.08 -16.04
N THR A 12 16.52 5.26 -17.08
CA THR A 12 15.36 5.31 -17.98
C THR A 12 14.08 4.95 -17.24
N LEU A 13 14.09 3.86 -16.47
CA LEU A 13 12.95 3.43 -15.65
C LEU A 13 12.56 4.48 -14.61
N ARG A 14 13.53 5.08 -13.90
CA ARG A 14 13.25 6.16 -12.95
C ARG A 14 12.60 7.37 -13.62
N ARG A 15 13.10 7.78 -14.79
CA ARG A 15 12.54 8.90 -15.56
C ARG A 15 11.13 8.64 -16.01
N GLU A 16 10.90 7.48 -16.62
CA GLU A 16 9.58 7.17 -17.18
C GLU A 16 8.55 6.89 -16.08
N ILE A 17 8.92 6.12 -15.05
CA ILE A 17 7.99 5.64 -14.03
C ILE A 17 7.80 6.67 -12.91
N PHE A 18 8.90 7.25 -12.41
CA PHE A 18 8.87 8.18 -11.29
C PHE A 18 8.90 9.64 -11.72
N ARG A 19 9.07 9.96 -13.02
CA ARG A 19 9.18 11.34 -13.53
C ARG A 19 10.26 12.15 -12.80
N ASP A 20 11.37 11.48 -12.49
CA ASP A 20 12.47 12.01 -11.69
C ASP A 20 12.10 12.43 -10.24
N ASN A 21 10.94 12.00 -9.72
CA ASN A 21 10.56 12.18 -8.32
C ASN A 21 11.37 11.25 -7.41
N TRP A 22 12.46 11.78 -6.87
CA TRP A 22 13.36 11.06 -5.98
C TRP A 22 12.75 10.68 -4.63
N ASP A 23 11.82 11.47 -4.11
CA ASP A 23 11.17 11.18 -2.82
C ASP A 23 10.27 9.94 -2.96
N MET A 24 9.48 9.88 -4.03
CA MET A 24 8.62 8.72 -4.32
C MET A 24 9.43 7.44 -4.59
N LEU A 25 10.56 7.55 -5.31
CA LEU A 25 11.45 6.41 -5.50
C LEU A 25 12.08 5.97 -4.17
N ALA A 26 12.51 6.90 -3.33
CA ALA A 26 13.11 6.59 -2.04
C ALA A 26 12.14 5.85 -1.12
N GLU A 27 10.86 6.24 -1.11
CA GLU A 27 9.79 5.55 -0.38
C GLU A 27 9.64 4.09 -0.84
N ASP A 28 9.63 3.85 -2.15
CA ASP A 28 9.47 2.49 -2.69
C ASP A 28 10.68 1.60 -2.48
N LEU A 29 11.89 2.17 -2.53
CA LEU A 29 13.13 1.43 -2.28
C LEU A 29 13.21 0.88 -0.84
N VAL A 30 12.52 1.50 0.14
CA VAL A 30 12.46 1.01 1.53
C VAL A 30 11.84 -0.39 1.59
N VAL A 31 10.83 -0.68 0.78
CA VAL A 31 10.15 -2.00 0.73
C VAL A 31 11.14 -3.12 0.42
N TYR A 32 12.12 -2.83 -0.46
CA TYR A 32 13.14 -3.78 -0.89
C TYR A 32 14.42 -3.71 -0.06
N GLN A 33 14.42 -2.93 1.02
CA GLN A 33 15.60 -2.67 1.88
C GLN A 33 16.80 -2.18 1.07
N LEU A 34 16.54 -1.39 0.02
CA LEU A 34 17.58 -0.78 -0.82
C LEU A 34 17.76 0.69 -0.39
N PRO A 35 18.95 1.09 0.08
CA PRO A 35 19.21 2.50 0.33
C PRO A 35 19.21 3.31 -0.97
N LEU A 36 18.69 4.55 -0.92
CA LEU A 36 18.68 5.44 -2.09
C LEU A 36 20.08 5.65 -2.69
N TRP A 37 21.11 5.83 -1.85
CA TRP A 37 22.49 6.00 -2.32
C TRP A 37 22.99 4.79 -3.11
N PHE A 38 22.51 3.58 -2.76
CA PHE A 38 22.90 2.34 -3.42
C PHE A 38 22.24 2.26 -4.80
N TYR A 39 20.96 2.63 -4.91
CA TYR A 39 20.29 2.76 -6.21
C TYR A 39 21.01 3.78 -7.11
N GLN A 40 21.34 4.96 -6.59
CA GLN A 40 22.10 5.98 -7.32
C GLN A 40 23.50 5.52 -7.72
N HIS A 41 24.11 4.63 -6.94
CA HIS A 41 25.37 3.99 -7.32
C HIS A 41 25.17 3.01 -8.49
N LEU A 42 24.09 2.22 -8.47
CA LEU A 42 23.76 1.29 -9.55
C LEU A 42 23.40 2.00 -10.87
N GLU A 43 22.81 3.20 -10.84
CA GLU A 43 22.60 4.03 -12.03
C GLU A 43 23.91 4.39 -12.75
N ARG A 44 25.06 4.26 -12.09
CA ARG A 44 26.40 4.48 -12.67
C ARG A 44 27.06 3.18 -13.12
N SER A 45 26.38 2.03 -12.96
CA SER A 45 26.93 0.75 -13.38
C SER A 45 27.05 0.68 -14.89
N THR A 46 28.20 0.19 -15.35
CA THR A 46 28.47 -0.12 -16.75
C THR A 46 28.23 -1.59 -17.06
N ASP A 47 27.71 -2.38 -16.11
CA ASP A 47 27.38 -3.78 -16.35
C ASP A 47 26.22 -3.87 -17.34
N HIS A 48 26.25 -4.89 -18.19
CA HIS A 48 25.22 -5.11 -19.21
C HIS A 48 24.25 -6.25 -18.86
N ALA A 49 24.21 -6.64 -17.59
CA ALA A 49 23.28 -7.62 -17.04
C ALA A 49 23.07 -7.36 -15.55
N PHE A 50 21.83 -7.53 -15.08
CA PHE A 50 21.56 -7.53 -13.65
C PHE A 50 21.98 -8.87 -13.03
N THR A 51 22.46 -8.85 -11.79
CA THR A 51 22.56 -10.11 -11.03
C THR A 51 21.16 -10.67 -10.80
N PRO A 52 20.97 -12.00 -10.65
CA PRO A 52 19.63 -12.58 -10.47
C PRO A 52 18.85 -11.98 -9.30
N LYS A 53 19.55 -11.56 -8.23
CA LYS A 53 18.94 -10.88 -7.09
C LYS A 53 18.36 -9.51 -7.51
N TYR A 54 19.13 -8.70 -8.22
CA TYR A 54 18.71 -7.35 -8.60
C TYR A 54 17.74 -7.34 -9.77
N ASP A 55 17.85 -8.30 -10.69
CA ASP A 55 16.89 -8.50 -11.76
C ASP A 55 15.47 -8.70 -11.19
N ARG A 56 15.34 -9.60 -10.20
CA ARG A 56 14.08 -9.82 -9.50
C ARG A 56 13.58 -8.55 -8.80
N ILE A 57 14.44 -7.90 -8.00
CA ILE A 57 14.05 -6.71 -7.23
C ILE A 57 13.58 -5.59 -8.17
N PHE A 58 14.29 -5.32 -9.26
CA PHE A 58 13.92 -4.24 -10.17
C PHE A 58 12.75 -4.60 -11.07
N THR A 59 12.60 -5.86 -11.45
CA THR A 59 11.38 -6.34 -12.13
C THR A 59 10.16 -6.09 -11.25
N GLU A 60 10.24 -6.40 -9.94
CA GLU A 60 9.15 -6.16 -8.99
C GLU A 60 8.95 -4.66 -8.69
N LEU A 61 10.03 -3.89 -8.47
CA LEU A 61 9.97 -2.45 -8.13
C LEU A 61 9.30 -1.64 -9.24
N PHE A 62 9.66 -1.93 -10.49
CA PHE A 62 9.13 -1.25 -11.67
C PHE A 62 7.90 -1.94 -12.27
N ASP A 63 7.42 -3.02 -11.63
CA ASP A 63 6.32 -3.88 -12.07
C ASP A 63 6.39 -4.26 -13.56
N LEU A 64 7.53 -4.83 -13.91
CA LEU A 64 7.80 -5.29 -15.26
C LEU A 64 7.41 -6.76 -15.40
N ASP A 65 7.00 -7.17 -16.60
CA ASP A 65 6.82 -8.59 -16.90
C ASP A 65 8.16 -9.36 -16.76
N PRO A 66 8.12 -10.65 -16.39
CA PRO A 66 9.33 -11.47 -16.32
C PRO A 66 10.15 -11.42 -17.61
N GLY A 67 11.45 -11.11 -17.49
CA GLY A 67 12.38 -11.02 -18.62
C GLY A 67 12.37 -9.66 -19.35
N MET A 68 11.50 -8.72 -18.98
CA MET A 68 11.46 -7.40 -19.59
C MET A 68 12.75 -6.59 -19.38
N LEU A 69 13.40 -6.69 -18.21
CA LEU A 69 14.71 -6.05 -17.99
C LEU A 69 15.76 -6.52 -19.00
N SER A 70 15.77 -7.82 -19.31
CA SER A 70 16.66 -8.38 -20.34
C SER A 70 16.33 -7.85 -21.73
N GLN A 71 15.05 -7.62 -22.04
CA GLN A 71 14.62 -7.03 -23.31
C GLN A 71 15.05 -5.56 -23.42
N LEU A 72 14.87 -4.78 -22.35
CA LEU A 72 15.28 -3.37 -22.30
C LEU A 72 16.79 -3.21 -22.51
N LEU A 73 17.60 -4.11 -21.95
CA LEU A 73 19.07 -4.08 -22.11
C LEU A 73 19.54 -4.22 -23.56
N VAL A 74 18.75 -4.83 -24.44
CA VAL A 74 19.08 -5.05 -25.86
C VAL A 74 18.18 -4.27 -26.82
N ALA A 75 17.21 -3.53 -26.30
CA ALA A 75 16.28 -2.75 -27.10
C ALA A 75 17.03 -1.60 -27.81
N PRO A 76 16.76 -1.34 -29.09
CA PRO A 76 17.31 -0.16 -29.76
C PRO A 76 16.85 1.17 -29.15
N ASP A 77 15.64 1.17 -28.58
CA ASP A 77 15.03 2.30 -27.88
C ASP A 77 14.24 1.78 -26.66
N PRO A 78 14.83 1.80 -25.45
CA PRO A 78 14.17 1.36 -24.23
C PRO A 78 12.95 2.20 -23.87
N VAL A 79 12.91 3.49 -24.24
CA VAL A 79 11.77 4.37 -23.93
C VAL A 79 10.56 3.95 -24.74
N ALA A 80 10.72 3.67 -26.03
CA ALA A 80 9.63 3.20 -26.88
C ALA A 80 9.03 1.86 -26.39
N VAL A 81 9.86 0.96 -25.83
CA VAL A 81 9.38 -0.29 -25.22
C VAL A 81 8.54 -0.02 -23.99
N LEU A 82 8.96 0.91 -23.12
CA LEU A 82 8.20 1.32 -21.94
C LEU A 82 6.91 2.06 -22.31
N ASP A 83 6.93 2.89 -23.36
CA ASP A 83 5.77 3.62 -23.87
C ASP A 83 4.68 2.67 -24.36
N ALA A 84 5.05 1.60 -25.07
CA ALA A 84 4.11 0.57 -25.50
C ALA A 84 3.47 -0.17 -24.32
N LEU A 85 4.08 -0.11 -23.14
CA LEU A 85 3.60 -0.70 -21.90
C LEU A 85 2.86 0.31 -21.01
N LYS A 86 2.76 1.60 -21.40
CA LYS A 86 2.20 2.65 -20.55
C LYS A 86 0.78 2.37 -20.07
N ASP A 87 -0.08 1.79 -20.90
CA ASP A 87 -1.45 1.44 -20.51
C ASP A 87 -1.52 0.31 -19.45
N ARG A 88 -0.46 -0.52 -19.37
CA ARG A 88 -0.38 -1.70 -18.50
C ARG A 88 0.47 -1.49 -17.24
N VAL A 89 1.50 -0.64 -17.32
CA VAL A 89 2.47 -0.34 -16.24
C VAL A 89 2.14 0.95 -15.48
N PHE A 90 1.23 1.81 -15.98
CA PHE A 90 0.92 3.12 -15.38
C PHE A 90 -0.54 3.29 -14.97
N THR A 91 -1.32 2.21 -14.90
CA THR A 91 -2.65 2.29 -14.29
C THR A 91 -2.49 2.58 -12.79
N GLU A 92 -3.46 3.29 -12.17
CA GLU A 92 -3.53 3.57 -10.72
C GLU A 92 -3.27 2.36 -9.79
N ALA A 93 -3.26 1.13 -10.33
CA ALA A 93 -2.92 -0.09 -9.65
C ALA A 93 -1.51 -0.08 -9.01
N HIS A 94 -0.51 0.59 -9.60
CA HIS A 94 0.90 0.49 -9.15
C HIS A 94 1.18 1.20 -7.83
N TRP A 95 0.74 2.46 -7.69
CA TRP A 95 0.86 3.18 -6.42
C TRP A 95 0.03 2.50 -5.33
N ARG A 96 -1.09 1.90 -5.72
CA ARG A 96 -2.04 1.22 -4.83
C ARG A 96 -1.49 -0.10 -4.31
N LEU A 97 -0.86 -0.92 -5.16
CA LEU A 97 -0.22 -2.18 -4.77
C LEU A 97 1.00 -1.97 -3.86
N ARG A 98 1.80 -0.92 -4.10
CA ARG A 98 2.94 -0.56 -3.25
C ARG A 98 2.48 -0.07 -1.87
N ARG A 99 1.44 0.78 -1.82
CA ARG A 99 0.79 1.19 -0.56
C ARG A 99 0.19 0.02 0.24
N MET A 100 -0.50 -0.92 -0.43
CA MET A 100 -1.03 -2.13 0.21
C MET A 100 0.05 -3.05 0.80
N ARG A 101 1.30 -2.93 0.35
CA ARG A 101 2.45 -3.71 0.85
C ARG A 101 3.25 -3.00 1.94
N LEU A 102 2.90 -1.77 2.33
CA LEU A 102 3.55 -1.11 3.46
C LEU A 102 3.27 -1.91 4.74
N PRO A 103 4.30 -2.34 5.48
CA PRO A 103 4.12 -2.98 6.77
C PRO A 103 3.66 -1.91 7.76
N TRP A 104 2.35 -1.75 7.89
CA TRP A 104 1.77 -0.90 8.92
C TRP A 104 2.27 -1.36 10.29
N PRO A 105 2.71 -0.44 11.16
CA PRO A 105 3.16 -0.82 12.49
C PRO A 105 2.07 -1.63 13.20
N ASP A 106 2.50 -2.66 13.93
CA ASP A 106 1.60 -3.44 14.77
C ASP A 106 0.79 -2.50 15.67
N GLN A 107 -0.52 -2.47 15.45
CA GLN A 107 -1.40 -1.56 16.13
C GLN A 107 -1.58 -1.87 17.61
N ASP A 108 -1.45 -3.12 18.05
CA ASP A 108 -1.47 -3.44 19.48
C ASP A 108 -0.24 -2.87 20.16
N ASN A 109 0.91 -3.04 19.52
CA ASN A 109 2.16 -2.48 20.02
C ASN A 109 2.09 -0.95 20.07
N VAL A 110 1.63 -0.30 19.00
CA VAL A 110 1.50 1.16 18.96
C VAL A 110 0.46 1.66 19.95
N ALA A 111 -0.72 1.03 20.04
CA ALA A 111 -1.76 1.43 20.99
C ALA A 111 -1.29 1.31 22.45
N GLN A 112 -0.56 0.25 22.80
CA GLN A 112 0.05 0.10 24.13
C GLN A 112 1.09 1.18 24.44
N ARG A 113 1.91 1.55 23.44
CA ARG A 113 2.89 2.64 23.59
C ARG A 113 2.20 4.00 23.74
N LEU A 114 1.17 4.26 22.95
CA LEU A 114 0.40 5.50 22.99
C LEU A 114 -0.47 5.61 24.24
N ALA A 115 -0.98 4.51 24.81
CA ALA A 115 -1.77 4.55 26.05
C ALA A 115 -1.06 5.27 27.21
N ARG A 116 0.28 5.32 27.19
CA ARG A 116 1.10 5.98 28.20
C ARG A 116 1.34 7.48 27.94
N THR A 117 1.25 7.93 26.69
CA THR A 117 1.66 9.29 26.27
C THR A 117 0.56 10.09 25.60
N SER A 118 -0.29 9.43 24.81
CA SER A 118 -1.45 9.98 24.11
C SER A 118 -2.56 8.93 24.07
N PRO A 119 -3.31 8.75 25.19
CA PRO A 119 -4.38 7.77 25.24
C PRO A 119 -5.43 8.05 24.15
N ALA A 120 -6.07 6.99 23.65
CA ALA A 120 -7.13 7.11 22.65
C ALA A 120 -8.23 8.05 23.16
N ARG A 121 -8.60 9.01 22.32
CA ARG A 121 -9.60 10.06 22.65
C ARG A 121 -10.94 9.80 21.98
N TYR A 122 -10.94 9.03 20.90
CA TYR A 122 -12.13 8.78 20.09
C TYR A 122 -12.55 7.32 20.18
N PRO A 123 -13.85 7.04 20.41
CA PRO A 123 -14.31 5.74 20.84
C PRO A 123 -14.45 4.73 19.68
N TYR A 124 -14.57 5.19 18.44
CA TYR A 124 -14.89 4.33 17.30
C TYR A 124 -13.70 3.55 16.73
N GLY A 125 -12.46 3.86 17.16
CA GLY A 125 -11.26 3.21 16.62
C GLY A 125 -11.23 1.70 16.84
N GLY A 126 -11.60 1.24 18.04
CA GLY A 126 -11.68 -0.19 18.35
C GLY A 126 -12.74 -0.92 17.52
N LEU A 127 -13.88 -0.27 17.27
CA LEU A 127 -14.94 -0.82 16.42
C LEU A 127 -14.48 -0.96 14.96
N LEU A 128 -13.84 0.07 14.39
CA LEU A 128 -13.28 0.03 13.03
C LEU A 128 -12.22 -1.05 12.88
N ARG A 129 -11.36 -1.22 13.90
CA ARG A 129 -10.38 -2.28 13.94
C ARG A 129 -11.04 -3.66 13.92
N CYS A 130 -12.06 -3.87 14.74
CA CYS A 130 -12.81 -5.12 14.73
C CYS A 130 -13.42 -5.38 13.35
N VAL A 131 -14.06 -4.39 12.73
CA VAL A 131 -14.61 -4.50 11.37
C VAL A 131 -13.53 -4.97 10.39
N ARG A 132 -12.39 -4.29 10.34
CA ARG A 132 -11.27 -4.67 9.47
C ARG A 132 -10.79 -6.10 9.72
N LEU A 133 -10.62 -6.49 10.99
CA LEU A 133 -10.14 -7.83 11.36
C LEU A 133 -11.15 -8.95 11.10
N THR A 134 -12.45 -8.64 11.02
CA THR A 134 -13.46 -9.63 10.61
C THR A 134 -13.42 -9.95 9.11
N MET A 135 -12.69 -9.16 8.31
CA MET A 135 -12.49 -9.38 6.89
C MET A 135 -11.09 -9.99 6.66
N PRO A 136 -10.99 -11.30 6.36
CA PRO A 136 -9.71 -11.96 6.21
C PRO A 136 -8.84 -11.29 5.14
N GLY A 137 -7.58 -11.03 5.47
CA GLY A 137 -6.62 -10.41 4.54
C GLY A 137 -6.76 -8.89 4.35
N THR A 138 -7.74 -8.24 4.99
CA THR A 138 -7.97 -6.80 4.81
C THR A 138 -6.97 -5.95 5.61
N THR A 139 -6.23 -5.14 4.89
CA THR A 139 -5.19 -4.24 5.40
C THR A 139 -5.74 -2.84 5.74
N VAL A 140 -4.91 -2.01 6.38
CA VAL A 140 -5.19 -0.58 6.59
C VAL A 140 -5.40 0.13 5.26
N SER A 141 -4.64 -0.26 4.24
CA SER A 141 -4.74 0.26 2.88
C SER A 141 -6.09 -0.08 2.24
N ASP A 142 -6.56 -1.32 2.37
CA ASP A 142 -7.87 -1.73 1.84
C ASP A 142 -9.01 -0.91 2.44
N MET A 143 -9.01 -0.74 3.77
CA MET A 143 -10.02 0.06 4.45
C MET A 143 -9.94 1.55 4.11
N SER A 144 -8.73 2.08 3.94
CA SER A 144 -8.55 3.47 3.51
C SER A 144 -9.19 3.73 2.14
N LEU A 145 -9.16 2.75 1.24
CA LEU A 145 -9.73 2.83 -0.09
C LEU A 145 -11.26 2.79 -0.05
N ILE A 146 -11.82 1.86 0.73
CA ILE A 146 -13.26 1.73 0.96
C ILE A 146 -13.84 3.04 1.51
N LEU A 147 -13.13 3.64 2.47
CA LEU A 147 -13.58 4.83 3.19
C LEU A 147 -13.17 6.14 2.51
N HIS A 148 -12.48 6.06 1.37
CA HIS A 148 -11.92 7.22 0.67
C HIS A 148 -11.07 8.14 1.58
N LEU A 149 -10.32 7.54 2.51
CA LEU A 149 -9.44 8.25 3.44
C LEU A 149 -7.96 8.05 3.07
N PRO A 150 -7.09 9.03 3.33
CA PRO A 150 -5.66 8.77 3.36
C PRO A 150 -5.33 7.68 4.40
N GLU A 151 -4.43 6.75 4.10
CA GLU A 151 -4.10 5.62 4.98
C GLU A 151 -3.68 6.04 6.39
N LEU A 152 -2.81 7.04 6.50
CA LEU A 152 -2.37 7.54 7.80
C LEU A 152 -3.54 8.10 8.61
N VAL A 153 -4.49 8.75 7.94
CA VAL A 153 -5.71 9.28 8.57
C VAL A 153 -6.58 8.11 9.03
N TYR A 154 -6.84 7.13 8.17
CA TYR A 154 -7.59 5.93 8.56
C TYR A 154 -6.92 5.20 9.74
N TRP A 155 -5.60 5.00 9.70
CA TRP A 155 -4.84 4.35 10.76
C TRP A 155 -4.91 5.13 12.09
N GLN A 156 -4.87 6.47 12.05
CA GLN A 156 -5.03 7.32 13.22
C GLN A 156 -6.47 7.31 13.78
N VAL A 157 -7.48 7.19 12.91
CA VAL A 157 -8.88 7.00 13.33
C VAL A 157 -9.03 5.63 14.02
N GLU A 158 -8.44 4.58 13.45
CA GLU A 158 -8.45 3.23 14.03
C GLU A 158 -7.73 3.17 15.40
N LEU A 159 -6.64 3.93 15.55
CA LEU A 159 -5.96 4.13 16.84
C LEU A 159 -6.71 5.04 17.84
N GLY A 160 -7.85 5.61 17.45
CA GLY A 160 -8.62 6.54 18.27
C GLY A 160 -7.89 7.86 18.54
N GLN A 161 -6.93 8.24 17.69
CA GLN A 161 -6.18 9.51 17.77
C GLN A 161 -6.85 10.62 16.96
N LEU A 162 -7.64 10.27 15.94
CA LEU A 162 -8.49 11.19 15.18
C LEU A 162 -9.98 10.79 15.26
N PRO A 163 -10.90 11.75 15.13
CA PRO A 163 -12.33 11.46 15.09
C PRO A 163 -12.71 10.75 13.80
N ALA A 164 -13.69 9.86 13.88
CA ALA A 164 -14.37 9.35 12.69
C ALA A 164 -15.13 10.50 11.99
N ASN A 165 -14.97 10.62 10.68
CA ASN A 165 -15.75 11.57 9.87
C ASN A 165 -17.15 10.99 9.56
N GLY A 166 -17.97 11.77 8.84
CA GLY A 166 -19.31 11.35 8.44
C GLY A 166 -19.33 10.04 7.66
N ASP A 167 -18.44 9.88 6.68
CA ASP A 167 -18.40 8.67 5.82
C ASP A 167 -18.10 7.39 6.61
N VAL A 168 -17.18 7.49 7.58
CA VAL A 168 -16.85 6.39 8.49
C VAL A 168 -18.03 6.03 9.37
N LEU A 169 -18.72 7.02 9.93
CA LEU A 169 -19.89 6.80 10.77
C LEU A 169 -21.05 6.21 9.95
N ASP A 170 -21.28 6.71 8.74
CA ASP A 170 -22.31 6.21 7.84
C ASP A 170 -22.04 4.75 7.44
N LEU A 171 -20.78 4.38 7.16
CA LEU A 171 -20.42 2.99 6.93
C LEU A 171 -20.74 2.13 8.15
N LEU A 172 -20.34 2.55 9.35
CA LEU A 172 -20.62 1.80 10.58
C LEU A 172 -22.13 1.71 10.87
N PHE A 173 -22.88 2.79 10.65
CA PHE A 173 -24.33 2.80 10.81
C PHE A 173 -25.03 1.85 9.84
N ARG A 174 -24.62 1.86 8.56
CA ARG A 174 -25.12 0.91 7.55
C ARG A 174 -24.74 -0.53 7.91
N ALA A 175 -23.49 -0.77 8.30
CA ALA A 175 -22.96 -2.08 8.66
C ALA A 175 -23.76 -2.77 9.77
N TYR A 176 -24.18 -1.99 10.77
CA TYR A 176 -24.87 -2.50 11.95
C TYR A 176 -26.37 -2.21 11.94
N GLY A 177 -26.92 -1.66 10.85
CA GLY A 177 -28.33 -1.31 10.73
C GLY A 177 -28.82 -0.40 11.87
N THR A 178 -27.96 0.50 12.36
CA THR A 178 -28.22 1.35 13.52
C THR A 178 -27.80 2.78 13.24
N ASN A 179 -28.41 3.73 13.92
CA ASN A 179 -28.03 5.14 13.98
C ASN A 179 -27.41 5.50 15.34
N ASP A 180 -27.20 4.52 16.22
CA ASP A 180 -26.49 4.65 17.49
C ASP A 180 -25.54 3.47 17.71
N LEU A 181 -24.24 3.79 17.73
CA LEU A 181 -23.15 2.81 17.93
C LEU A 181 -22.72 2.68 19.40
N ARG A 182 -23.24 3.53 20.32
CA ARG A 182 -22.87 3.47 21.75
C ARG A 182 -23.13 2.09 22.39
N PRO A 183 -24.22 1.37 22.08
CA PRO A 183 -24.44 0.04 22.63
C PRO A 183 -23.38 -0.98 22.20
N LEU A 184 -22.84 -0.86 20.98
CA LEU A 184 -21.74 -1.70 20.51
C LEU A 184 -20.44 -1.37 21.24
N LEU A 185 -20.13 -0.09 21.42
CA LEU A 185 -18.93 0.36 22.12
C LEU A 185 -18.88 -0.04 23.60
N ALA A 186 -20.04 -0.19 24.23
CA ALA A 186 -20.15 -0.63 25.62
C ALA A 186 -20.12 -2.16 25.78
N ALA A 187 -20.12 -2.92 24.68
CA ALA A 187 -20.15 -4.38 24.70
C ALA A 187 -18.78 -4.95 25.06
N THR A 188 -18.75 -5.93 25.96
CA THR A 188 -17.53 -6.64 26.36
C THR A 188 -17.09 -7.69 25.33
N ASP A 189 -18.00 -8.09 24.44
CA ASP A 189 -17.86 -9.09 23.38
C ASP A 189 -17.89 -8.42 21.98
N LEU A 190 -17.28 -7.24 21.88
CA LEU A 190 -17.26 -6.44 20.66
C LEU A 190 -16.78 -7.24 19.43
N PRO A 191 -15.67 -8.03 19.49
CA PRO A 191 -15.23 -8.82 18.34
C PRO A 191 -16.27 -9.84 17.85
N GLU A 192 -16.94 -10.54 18.77
CA GLU A 192 -17.97 -11.53 18.46
C GLU A 192 -19.19 -10.88 17.83
N ARG A 193 -19.62 -9.72 18.35
CA ARG A 193 -20.74 -8.95 17.80
C ARG A 193 -20.43 -8.41 16.42
N VAL A 194 -19.22 -7.88 16.21
CA VAL A 194 -18.78 -7.43 14.87
C VAL A 194 -18.84 -8.61 13.90
N LYS A 195 -18.31 -9.77 14.28
CA LYS A 195 -18.29 -10.96 13.43
C LYS A 195 -19.68 -11.47 13.05
N ALA A 196 -20.64 -11.41 13.98
CA ALA A 196 -22.03 -11.82 13.72
C ALA A 196 -22.76 -10.93 12.68
N HIS A 197 -22.26 -9.71 12.46
CA HIS A 197 -22.79 -8.77 11.47
C HIS A 197 -21.95 -8.70 10.17
N ALA A 198 -20.84 -9.44 10.07
CA ALA A 198 -19.95 -9.40 8.91
C ALA A 198 -20.66 -9.82 7.60
N ASP A 199 -21.65 -10.72 7.69
CA ASP A 199 -22.45 -11.18 6.53
C ASP A 199 -23.40 -10.09 5.97
N GLN A 200 -23.57 -8.97 6.67
CA GLN A 200 -24.49 -7.87 6.31
C GLN A 200 -23.78 -6.68 5.65
N LEU A 201 -22.51 -6.84 5.27
CA LEU A 201 -21.65 -5.81 4.68
C LEU A 201 -21.37 -6.11 3.18
N PRO A 202 -22.38 -6.01 2.28
CA PRO A 202 -22.20 -6.33 0.86
C PRO A 202 -21.26 -5.36 0.12
N GLU A 203 -21.02 -4.17 0.65
CA GLU A 203 -20.03 -3.20 0.12
C GLU A 203 -18.58 -3.59 0.42
N LEU A 204 -18.36 -4.54 1.34
CA LEU A 204 -17.03 -4.99 1.78
C LEU A 204 -16.67 -6.40 1.30
N SER A 205 -17.62 -7.13 0.72
CA SER A 205 -17.37 -8.40 0.04
C SER A 205 -16.67 -8.18 -1.31
N PHE A 206 -15.41 -7.76 -1.29
CA PHE A 206 -14.54 -7.86 -2.45
C PHE A 206 -14.10 -9.31 -2.60
N ASN A 207 -14.75 -10.04 -3.51
CA ASN A 207 -14.18 -11.25 -4.09
C ASN A 207 -12.98 -10.84 -4.94
N PHE A 208 -11.78 -10.84 -4.36
CA PHE A 208 -10.55 -10.93 -5.13
C PHE A 208 -10.38 -12.38 -5.57
N THR A 209 -11.05 -12.73 -6.68
CA THR A 209 -10.67 -13.88 -7.51
C THR A 209 -9.41 -13.57 -8.30
#